data_AF-A0A4Y5YI69-F1
#
_entry.id   AF-A0A4Y5YI69-F1
#
_cell.length_a   1.000
_cell.length_b   1.000
_cell.length_c   1.000
_cell.angle_alpha   90.00
_cell.angle_beta   90.00
_cell.angle_gamma   90.00
#
_symmetry.space_group_name_H-M   'P 1'
#
loop_
_entity.id
_entity.type
_entity.pdbx_description
1 polymer ?
#
loop_
_entity_poly.entity_id
_entity_poly.type
_entity_poly.pdbx_seq_one_letter_code
_entity_poly.pdbx_strand_id
1 'polypeptide(L)'
;MSSWFDNVQLGFDMATSLTIVGAAVTWIIREKKQAEAEKVRGINQQVRSTSLKKVQDVLSEMEDKFSLLINETQTYENMIDNRVRTVDEQLDFSRLNLAIKRDSNFLVKAIDRLQAIREELGQFYELIQVRRYSLIPLLDAIEEGDKYIGVFQQNIDEVGDAYNKVTSGNVSLLKELEIIISRLNEEFGDQLIDVTDDVKKELFQKISADDKYMQPIKSIIFDEDYFYWVQRFVPSGKEDDYVEKVIRPSNIEDTDLCSEVIVHFILALIGKNHELISQVLRTASVSVMKARIECKDILISLSAISHKLVMDNNGASLNNVIIKYDSKEYFGRDITIR
;
A
#
# COMPACT_ATOMS: atom_id res chain seq x y z
N MET A 1 23.56 -67.54 82.24
CA MET A 1 22.75 -66.33 82.50
C MET A 1 23.66 -65.12 82.28
N SER A 2 23.11 -64.03 81.72
CA SER A 2 23.74 -62.75 81.32
C SER A 2 24.17 -62.59 79.84
N SER A 3 23.21 -62.03 79.10
CA SER A 3 23.31 -60.93 78.12
C SER A 3 24.45 -60.93 77.10
N TRP A 4 24.21 -61.61 75.98
CA TRP A 4 24.48 -61.06 74.65
C TRP A 4 23.23 -60.30 74.20
N PHE A 5 23.38 -59.28 73.36
CA PHE A 5 22.35 -58.35 72.85
C PHE A 5 22.14 -57.07 73.68
N ASP A 6 23.15 -56.21 73.70
CA ASP A 6 22.90 -54.76 73.72
C ASP A 6 23.44 -54.13 72.44
N ASN A 7 22.61 -53.26 71.84
CA ASN A 7 22.92 -52.31 70.77
C ASN A 7 23.14 -52.84 69.34
N VAL A 8 22.14 -53.53 68.79
CA VAL A 8 21.96 -53.59 67.33
C VAL A 8 21.20 -52.34 66.88
N GLN A 9 21.95 -51.35 66.41
CA GLN A 9 21.77 -50.73 65.08
C GLN A 9 20.34 -50.32 64.64
N LEU A 10 19.46 -49.89 65.55
CA LEU A 10 18.12 -49.36 65.22
C LEU A 10 18.13 -47.96 64.57
N GLY A 11 19.28 -47.28 64.52
CA GLY A 11 19.43 -45.93 63.96
C GLY A 11 19.80 -45.87 62.47
N PHE A 12 20.25 -46.98 61.86
CA PHE A 12 20.77 -46.98 60.48
C PHE A 12 19.70 -47.31 59.42
N ASP A 13 18.58 -47.93 59.82
CA ASP A 13 17.56 -48.38 58.88
C ASP A 13 16.40 -47.37 58.71
N MET A 14 16.10 -46.56 59.74
CA MET A 14 15.05 -45.53 59.65
C MET A 14 15.48 -44.28 58.86
N ALA A 15 16.72 -43.81 59.02
CA ALA A 15 17.20 -42.63 58.28
C ALA A 15 17.38 -42.92 56.78
N THR A 16 17.87 -44.12 56.45
CA THR A 16 18.05 -44.56 55.06
C THR A 16 16.71 -44.83 54.40
N SER A 17 15.75 -45.44 55.10
CA SER A 17 14.37 -45.63 54.58
C SER A 17 13.61 -44.31 54.43
N LEU A 18 13.73 -43.36 55.36
CA LEU A 18 13.19 -41.99 55.20
C LEU A 18 13.81 -41.26 54.01
N THR A 19 15.10 -41.47 53.75
CA THR A 19 15.79 -40.87 52.59
C THR A 19 15.31 -41.49 51.28
N ILE A 20 15.10 -42.82 51.23
CA ILE A 20 14.54 -43.51 50.06
C ILE A 20 13.11 -43.05 49.77
N VAL A 21 12.28 -42.92 50.81
CA VAL A 21 10.90 -42.42 50.67
C VAL A 21 10.89 -40.95 50.25
N GLY A 22 11.74 -40.10 50.85
CA GLY A 22 11.88 -38.69 50.47
C GLY A 22 12.39 -38.49 49.04
N ALA A 23 13.33 -39.32 48.59
CA ALA A 23 13.83 -39.31 47.22
C ALA A 23 12.75 -39.78 46.22
N ALA A 24 11.97 -40.80 46.57
CA ALA A 24 10.86 -41.29 45.75
C ALA A 24 9.75 -40.24 45.60
N VAL A 25 9.36 -39.55 46.69
CA VAL A 25 8.36 -38.48 46.65
C VAL A 25 8.86 -37.29 45.82
N THR A 26 10.13 -36.90 45.99
CA THR A 26 10.73 -35.79 45.23
C THR A 26 10.83 -36.12 43.73
N TRP A 27 11.15 -37.37 43.40
CA TRP A 27 11.18 -37.86 42.02
C TRP A 27 9.78 -37.82 41.39
N ILE A 28 8.74 -38.32 42.06
CA ILE A 28 7.35 -38.28 41.57
C ILE A 28 6.89 -36.82 41.34
N ILE A 29 7.23 -35.89 42.25
CA ILE A 29 6.88 -34.47 42.08
C ILE A 29 7.62 -33.85 40.89
N ARG A 30 8.92 -34.17 40.71
CA ARG A 30 9.70 -33.70 39.56
C ARG A 30 9.20 -34.30 38.25
N GLU A 31 8.88 -35.59 38.23
CA GLU A 31 8.37 -36.31 37.08
C GLU A 31 6.98 -35.79 36.70
N LYS A 32 6.11 -35.51 37.67
CA LYS A 32 4.80 -34.88 37.41
C LYS A 32 4.94 -33.45 36.89
N LYS A 33 5.85 -32.64 37.46
CA LYS A 33 6.17 -31.29 36.93
C LYS A 33 6.78 -31.35 35.53
N GLN A 34 7.64 -32.33 35.26
CA GLN A 34 8.22 -32.54 33.93
C GLN A 34 7.17 -33.00 32.92
N ALA A 35 6.28 -33.92 33.30
CA ALA A 35 5.19 -34.39 32.46
C ALA A 35 4.15 -33.28 32.18
N GLU A 36 3.83 -32.45 33.17
CA GLU A 36 2.99 -31.25 32.97
C GLU A 36 3.69 -30.24 32.06
N ALA A 37 4.99 -29.98 32.27
CA ALA A 37 5.78 -29.12 31.40
C ALA A 37 5.90 -29.67 29.97
N GLU A 38 6.06 -30.97 29.79
CA GLU A 38 6.10 -31.65 28.49
C GLU A 38 4.73 -31.64 27.80
N LYS A 39 3.63 -31.79 28.55
CA LYS A 39 2.27 -31.67 28.04
C LYS A 39 1.97 -30.24 27.58
N VAL A 40 2.33 -29.25 28.38
CA VAL A 40 2.21 -27.82 28.01
C VAL A 40 3.11 -27.52 26.80
N ARG A 41 4.33 -28.03 26.79
CA ARG A 41 5.25 -27.90 25.65
C ARG A 41 4.72 -28.57 24.38
N GLY A 42 4.10 -29.74 24.50
CA GLY A 42 3.47 -30.45 23.38
C GLY A 42 2.25 -29.72 22.83
N ILE A 43 1.39 -29.19 23.71
CA ILE A 43 0.25 -28.35 23.32
C ILE A 43 0.75 -27.07 22.63
N ASN A 44 1.76 -26.40 23.18
CA ASN A 44 2.37 -25.22 22.58
C ASN A 44 2.98 -25.54 21.20
N GLN A 45 3.66 -26.67 21.05
CA GLN A 45 4.19 -27.11 19.75
C GLN A 45 3.08 -27.40 18.73
N GLN A 46 1.96 -27.99 19.15
CA GLN A 46 0.84 -28.29 18.27
C GLN A 46 0.09 -27.01 17.85
N VAL A 47 -0.23 -26.12 18.80
CA VAL A 47 -0.82 -24.79 18.52
C VAL A 47 0.07 -24.01 17.56
N ARG A 48 1.38 -24.06 17.77
CA ARG A 48 2.37 -23.38 16.92
C ARG A 48 2.43 -23.97 15.51
N SER A 49 2.41 -25.29 15.37
CA SER A 49 2.37 -25.95 14.07
C SER A 49 1.11 -25.59 13.28
N THR A 50 -0.05 -25.57 13.96
CA THR A 50 -1.32 -25.12 13.36
C THR A 50 -1.27 -23.64 12.98
N SER A 51 -0.70 -22.79 13.83
CA SER A 51 -0.53 -21.36 13.57
C SER A 51 0.38 -21.10 12.38
N LEU A 52 1.53 -21.79 12.31
CA LEU A 52 2.47 -21.73 11.21
C LEU A 52 1.80 -22.12 9.90
N LYS A 53 1.09 -23.25 9.88
CA LYS A 53 0.36 -23.70 8.69
C LYS A 53 -0.65 -22.64 8.24
N LYS A 54 -1.42 -22.07 9.17
CA LYS A 54 -2.41 -21.06 8.82
C LYS A 54 -1.77 -19.77 8.28
N VAL A 55 -0.67 -19.32 8.87
CA VAL A 55 0.09 -18.16 8.37
C VAL A 55 0.66 -18.44 6.98
N GLN A 56 1.20 -19.64 6.74
CA GLN A 56 1.71 -20.05 5.42
C GLN A 56 0.61 -20.16 4.38
N ASP A 57 -0.56 -20.71 4.73
CA ASP A 57 -1.72 -20.78 3.85
C ASP A 57 -2.16 -19.37 3.44
N VAL A 58 -2.26 -18.43 4.40
CA VAL A 58 -2.60 -17.04 4.10
C VAL A 58 -1.52 -16.37 3.26
N LEU A 59 -0.24 -16.56 3.59
CA LEU A 59 0.87 -16.02 2.81
C LEU A 59 0.77 -16.47 1.34
N SER A 60 0.56 -17.77 1.10
CA SER A 60 0.41 -18.31 -0.26
C SER A 60 -0.77 -17.70 -1.01
N GLU A 61 -1.93 -17.54 -0.36
CA GLU A 61 -3.10 -16.90 -0.99
C GLU A 61 -2.82 -15.43 -1.34
N MET A 62 -2.11 -14.71 -0.47
CA MET A 62 -1.74 -13.31 -0.69
C MET A 62 -0.68 -13.19 -1.79
N GLU A 63 0.27 -14.12 -1.89
CA GLU A 63 1.26 -14.19 -2.97
C GLU A 63 0.60 -14.38 -4.33
N ASP A 64 -0.41 -15.26 -4.43
CA ASP A 64 -1.17 -15.47 -5.66
C ASP A 64 -1.86 -14.17 -6.12
N LYS A 65 -2.51 -13.45 -5.19
CA LYS A 65 -3.14 -12.15 -5.48
C LYS A 65 -2.13 -11.07 -5.83
N PHE A 66 -1.00 -11.04 -5.14
CA PHE A 66 0.08 -10.10 -5.43
C PHE A 66 0.70 -10.32 -6.81
N SER A 67 0.83 -11.58 -7.25
CA SER A 67 1.34 -11.93 -8.58
C SER A 67 0.46 -11.35 -9.70
N LEU A 68 -0.87 -11.47 -9.57
CA LEU A 68 -1.83 -10.87 -10.50
C LEU A 68 -1.71 -9.34 -10.51
N LEU A 69 -1.63 -8.71 -9.33
CA LEU A 69 -1.43 -7.28 -9.19
C LEU A 69 -0.11 -6.81 -9.85
N ILE A 70 1.00 -7.52 -9.65
CA ILE A 70 2.29 -7.18 -10.28
C ILE A 70 2.14 -7.11 -11.80
N ASN A 71 1.51 -8.11 -12.42
CA ASN A 71 1.38 -8.16 -13.87
C ASN A 71 0.62 -6.94 -14.43
N GLU A 72 -0.51 -6.58 -13.81
CA GLU A 72 -1.31 -5.43 -14.24
C GLU A 72 -0.58 -4.10 -13.98
N THR A 73 0.02 -3.95 -12.79
CA THR A 73 0.76 -2.73 -12.42
C THR A 73 2.00 -2.51 -13.29
N GLN A 74 2.80 -3.53 -13.54
CA GLN A 74 3.97 -3.44 -14.43
C GLN A 74 3.56 -3.11 -15.86
N THR A 75 2.47 -3.70 -16.36
CA THR A 75 1.98 -3.41 -17.72
C THR A 75 1.60 -1.94 -17.85
N TYR A 76 0.89 -1.40 -16.86
CA TYR A 76 0.52 0.01 -16.80
C TYR A 76 1.73 0.95 -16.65
N GLU A 77 2.64 0.66 -15.71
CA GLU A 77 3.88 1.42 -15.49
C GLU A 77 4.75 1.41 -16.75
N ASN A 78 4.96 0.26 -17.39
CA ASN A 78 5.76 0.15 -18.61
C ASN A 78 5.17 0.94 -19.79
N MET A 79 3.85 1.10 -19.81
CA MET A 79 3.16 1.91 -20.81
C MET A 79 3.45 3.42 -20.61
N ILE A 80 3.73 3.86 -19.39
CA ILE A 80 3.90 5.27 -19.03
C ILE A 80 5.37 5.61 -18.77
N ASP A 81 5.98 4.98 -17.76
CA ASP A 81 7.26 5.37 -17.18
C ASP A 81 8.44 5.18 -18.15
N ASN A 82 8.41 4.16 -19.02
CA ASN A 82 9.42 4.00 -20.08
C ASN A 82 9.43 5.15 -21.10
N ARG A 83 8.38 5.98 -21.10
CA ARG A 83 8.17 7.13 -21.98
C ARG A 83 8.29 8.47 -21.24
N VAL A 84 8.59 8.46 -19.95
CA VAL A 84 8.88 9.67 -19.17
C VAL A 84 10.36 9.70 -18.84
N ARG A 85 11.01 10.84 -19.06
CA ARG A 85 12.43 11.03 -18.75
C ARG A 85 12.61 12.17 -17.77
N THR A 86 13.74 12.18 -17.07
CA THR A 86 14.18 13.36 -16.33
C THR A 86 15.28 14.05 -17.11
N VAL A 87 15.08 15.31 -17.48
CA VAL A 87 16.05 16.17 -18.16
C VAL A 87 16.14 17.46 -17.34
N ASP A 88 17.34 17.83 -16.89
CA ASP A 88 17.58 19.03 -16.08
C ASP A 88 16.64 19.15 -14.86
N GLU A 89 16.49 18.05 -14.12
CA GLU A 89 15.60 17.93 -12.95
C GLU A 89 14.10 18.08 -13.25
N GLN A 90 13.71 18.19 -14.52
CA GLN A 90 12.32 18.27 -14.96
C GLN A 90 11.86 16.99 -15.68
N LEU A 91 10.57 16.68 -15.56
CA LEU A 91 9.97 15.55 -16.28
C LEU A 91 9.69 15.93 -17.74
N ASP A 92 10.33 15.21 -18.65
CA ASP A 92 10.07 15.28 -20.09
C ASP A 92 9.02 14.24 -20.48
N PHE A 93 7.86 14.74 -20.92
CA PHE A 93 6.71 13.95 -21.37
C PHE A 93 6.65 13.76 -22.90
N SER A 94 7.64 14.25 -23.67
CA SER A 94 7.58 14.30 -25.13
C SER A 94 7.26 12.95 -25.78
N ARG A 95 7.84 11.86 -25.27
CA ARG A 95 7.60 10.50 -25.79
C ARG A 95 6.22 9.96 -25.43
N LEU A 96 5.72 10.27 -24.23
CA LEU A 96 4.39 9.88 -23.80
C LEU A 96 3.32 10.66 -24.58
N ASN A 97 3.52 11.97 -24.76
CA ASN A 97 2.69 12.82 -25.59
C ASN A 97 2.59 12.28 -27.03
N LEU A 98 3.72 11.87 -27.62
CA LEU A 98 3.74 11.25 -28.95
C LEU A 98 2.97 9.91 -29.01
N ALA A 99 3.02 9.11 -27.94
CA ALA A 99 2.28 7.86 -27.88
C ALA A 99 0.76 8.11 -27.82
N ILE A 100 0.32 9.04 -26.97
CA ILE A 100 -1.08 9.45 -26.85
C ILE A 100 -1.59 9.99 -28.20
N LYS A 101 -0.79 10.84 -28.88
CA LYS A 101 -1.18 11.42 -30.17
C LYS A 101 -1.28 10.40 -31.30
N ARG A 102 -0.49 9.32 -31.26
CA ARG A 102 -0.41 8.31 -32.35
C ARG A 102 -1.38 7.15 -32.18
N ASP A 103 -1.75 6.81 -30.95
CA ASP A 103 -2.68 5.72 -30.66
C ASP A 103 -3.94 6.28 -30.01
N SER A 104 -5.01 6.41 -30.81
CA SER A 104 -6.31 6.91 -30.34
C SER A 104 -6.92 6.06 -29.22
N ASN A 105 -6.49 4.80 -29.07
CA ASN A 105 -6.95 3.91 -28.02
C ASN A 105 -6.00 3.88 -26.80
N PHE A 106 -4.93 4.68 -26.79
CA PHE A 106 -3.96 4.67 -25.70
C PHE A 106 -4.61 4.97 -24.35
N LEU A 107 -5.48 5.98 -24.30
CA LEU A 107 -6.14 6.39 -23.05
C LEU A 107 -7.19 5.39 -22.59
N VAL A 108 -7.96 4.83 -23.52
CA VAL A 108 -8.91 3.76 -23.22
C VAL A 108 -8.17 2.58 -22.58
N LYS A 109 -7.08 2.11 -23.21
CA LYS A 109 -6.23 1.04 -22.65
C LYS A 109 -5.67 1.42 -21.28
N ALA A 110 -5.25 2.66 -21.09
CA ALA A 110 -4.71 3.12 -19.80
C ALA A 110 -5.76 3.10 -18.69
N ILE A 111 -6.97 3.57 -18.99
CA ILE A 111 -8.10 3.59 -18.07
C ILE A 111 -8.53 2.16 -17.73
N ASP A 112 -8.67 1.29 -18.73
CA ASP A 112 -9.05 -0.12 -18.53
C ASP A 112 -8.04 -0.84 -17.62
N ARG A 113 -6.74 -0.56 -17.79
CA ARG A 113 -5.69 -1.12 -16.94
C ARG A 113 -5.75 -0.57 -15.51
N LEU A 114 -6.01 0.72 -15.32
CA LEU A 114 -6.23 1.27 -13.98
C LEU A 114 -7.43 0.64 -13.29
N GLN A 115 -8.51 0.36 -14.03
CA GLN A 115 -9.68 -0.33 -13.49
C GLN A 115 -9.34 -1.76 -13.07
N ALA A 116 -8.63 -2.51 -13.91
CA ALA A 116 -8.16 -3.86 -13.56
C ALA A 116 -7.25 -3.85 -12.32
N ILE A 117 -6.31 -2.91 -12.23
CA ILE A 117 -5.44 -2.75 -11.04
C ILE A 117 -6.27 -2.47 -9.79
N ARG A 118 -7.27 -1.59 -9.90
CA ARG A 118 -8.20 -1.29 -8.81
C ARG A 118 -8.93 -2.56 -8.35
N GLU A 119 -9.42 -3.37 -9.27
CA GLU A 119 -10.13 -4.62 -8.95
C GLU A 119 -9.22 -5.60 -8.23
N GLU A 120 -8.01 -5.82 -8.74
CA GLU A 120 -7.03 -6.73 -8.11
C GLU A 120 -6.58 -6.23 -6.73
N LEU A 121 -6.34 -4.92 -6.59
CA LEU A 121 -6.01 -4.30 -5.30
C LEU A 121 -7.16 -4.42 -4.30
N GLY A 122 -8.41 -4.25 -4.76
CA GLY A 122 -9.61 -4.46 -3.96
C GLY A 122 -9.73 -5.91 -3.47
N GLN A 123 -9.52 -6.88 -4.36
CA GLN A 123 -9.53 -8.30 -3.98
C GLN A 123 -8.42 -8.64 -2.98
N PHE A 124 -7.21 -8.09 -3.15
CA PHE A 124 -6.10 -8.25 -2.22
C PHE A 124 -6.46 -7.67 -0.83
N TYR A 125 -7.02 -6.47 -0.79
CA TYR A 125 -7.44 -5.80 0.43
C TYR A 125 -8.57 -6.55 1.16
N GLU A 126 -9.61 -6.97 0.44
CA GLU A 126 -10.71 -7.76 1.00
C GLU A 126 -10.22 -9.08 1.59
N LEU A 127 -9.31 -9.76 0.89
CA LEU A 127 -8.74 -11.02 1.36
C LEU A 127 -8.03 -10.82 2.70
N ILE A 128 -7.13 -9.85 2.82
CA ILE A 128 -6.41 -9.64 4.08
C ILE A 128 -7.33 -9.19 5.22
N GLN A 129 -8.35 -8.37 4.91
CA GLN A 129 -9.38 -7.97 5.87
C GLN A 129 -10.17 -9.16 6.40
N VAL A 130 -10.49 -10.15 5.56
CA VAL A 130 -11.14 -11.39 6.02
C VAL A 130 -10.16 -12.25 6.83
N ARG A 131 -8.91 -12.37 6.38
CA ARG A 131 -7.90 -13.21 7.06
C ARG A 131 -7.53 -12.70 8.45
N ARG A 132 -7.70 -11.40 8.74
CA ARG A 132 -7.47 -10.81 10.07
C ARG A 132 -8.22 -11.54 11.20
N TYR A 133 -9.45 -12.00 10.96
CA TYR A 133 -10.25 -12.70 11.97
C TYR A 133 -9.69 -14.07 12.33
N SER A 134 -8.88 -14.66 11.44
CA SER A 134 -8.18 -15.91 11.71
C SER A 134 -6.73 -15.69 12.18
N LEU A 135 -6.09 -14.61 11.74
CA LEU A 135 -4.68 -14.33 12.07
C LEU A 135 -4.52 -13.68 13.43
N ILE A 136 -5.35 -12.69 13.78
CA ILE A 136 -5.23 -11.95 15.04
C ILE A 136 -5.28 -12.89 16.26
N PRO A 137 -6.26 -13.82 16.38
CA PRO A 137 -6.29 -14.75 17.52
C PRO A 137 -5.07 -15.68 17.60
N LEU A 138 -4.46 -16.00 16.46
CA LEU A 138 -3.25 -16.82 16.42
C LEU A 138 -2.02 -16.02 16.86
N LEU A 139 -1.95 -14.75 16.46
CA LEU A 139 -0.88 -13.85 16.89
C LEU A 139 -0.97 -13.55 18.38
N ASP A 140 -2.18 -13.31 18.90
CA ASP A 140 -2.46 -13.09 20.33
C ASP A 140 -1.99 -14.27 21.21
N ALA A 141 -2.04 -15.49 20.68
CA ALA A 141 -1.60 -16.69 21.38
C ALA A 141 -0.07 -16.87 21.47
N ILE A 142 0.73 -16.01 20.83
CA ILE A 142 2.19 -16.09 20.79
C ILE A 142 2.81 -15.05 21.73
N GLU A 143 3.98 -15.36 22.31
CA GLU A 143 4.75 -14.39 23.09
C GLU A 143 5.16 -13.18 22.23
N GLU A 144 4.88 -11.97 22.72
CA GLU A 144 4.92 -10.69 21.98
C GLU A 144 3.80 -10.47 20.93
N GLY A 145 2.72 -11.26 20.97
CA GLY A 145 1.53 -11.24 20.10
C GLY A 145 1.03 -9.85 19.69
N ASP A 146 0.86 -8.97 20.67
CA ASP A 146 0.34 -7.60 20.49
C ASP A 146 1.16 -6.77 19.51
N LYS A 147 2.49 -6.93 19.48
CA LYS A 147 3.36 -6.20 18.55
C LYS A 147 3.13 -6.67 17.11
N TYR A 148 2.90 -7.97 16.90
CA TYR A 148 2.59 -8.51 15.57
C TYR A 148 1.23 -8.02 15.08
N ILE A 149 0.24 -7.93 15.97
CA ILE A 149 -1.10 -7.43 15.66
C ILE A 149 -1.04 -5.95 15.24
N GLY A 150 -0.28 -5.12 15.97
CA GLY A 150 -0.14 -3.70 15.64
C GLY A 150 0.44 -3.44 14.25
N VAL A 151 1.56 -4.10 13.90
CA VAL A 151 2.16 -4.00 12.56
C VAL A 151 1.20 -4.50 11.49
N PHE A 152 0.51 -5.62 11.76
CA PHE A 152 -0.42 -6.20 10.81
C PHE A 152 -1.64 -5.30 10.53
N GLN A 153 -2.20 -4.68 11.57
CA GLN A 153 -3.31 -3.72 11.43
C GLN A 153 -2.87 -2.47 10.67
N GLN A 154 -1.70 -1.91 11.00
CA GLN A 154 -1.15 -0.76 10.28
C GLN A 154 -1.00 -1.05 8.79
N ASN A 155 -0.41 -2.18 8.40
CA ASN A 155 -0.23 -2.52 6.99
C ASN A 155 -1.57 -2.72 6.26
N ILE A 156 -2.59 -3.25 6.95
CA ILE A 156 -3.95 -3.35 6.39
C ILE A 156 -4.52 -1.96 6.12
N ASP A 157 -4.39 -1.04 7.06
CA ASP A 157 -4.88 0.34 6.92
C ASP A 157 -4.13 1.07 5.80
N GLU A 158 -2.81 0.89 5.69
CA GLU A 158 -1.97 1.45 4.62
C GLU A 158 -2.38 0.94 3.23
N VAL A 159 -2.71 -0.34 3.08
CA VAL A 159 -3.30 -0.88 1.83
C VAL A 159 -4.68 -0.29 1.56
N GLY A 160 -5.51 -0.11 2.58
CA GLY A 160 -6.82 0.53 2.45
C GLY A 160 -6.72 1.96 1.93
N ASP A 161 -5.80 2.74 2.49
CA ASP A 161 -5.49 4.11 2.06
C ASP A 161 -4.93 4.14 0.64
N ALA A 162 -4.05 3.19 0.30
CA ALA A 162 -3.50 3.09 -1.05
C ALA A 162 -4.58 2.68 -2.07
N TYR A 163 -5.48 1.78 -1.71
CA TYR A 163 -6.66 1.44 -2.51
C TYR A 163 -7.52 2.69 -2.75
N ASN A 164 -7.82 3.46 -1.72
CA ASN A 164 -8.58 4.70 -1.85
C ASN A 164 -7.86 5.73 -2.75
N LYS A 165 -6.52 5.81 -2.70
CA LYS A 165 -5.73 6.72 -3.57
C LYS A 165 -5.58 6.25 -5.01
N VAL A 166 -5.56 4.94 -5.27
CA VAL A 166 -5.58 4.41 -6.65
C VAL A 166 -6.97 4.56 -7.26
N THR A 167 -8.00 4.41 -6.43
CA THR A 167 -9.41 4.58 -6.81
C THR A 167 -9.87 6.04 -6.82
N SER A 168 -9.09 6.95 -6.24
CA SER A 168 -9.37 8.39 -6.24
C SER A 168 -9.35 8.96 -7.66
N GLY A 169 -9.70 10.24 -7.76
CA GLY A 169 -10.06 10.98 -8.96
C GLY A 169 -9.24 10.82 -10.24
N ASN A 170 -8.08 10.14 -10.26
CA ASN A 170 -7.27 9.90 -11.46
C ASN A 170 -8.09 9.36 -12.65
N VAL A 171 -8.94 8.34 -12.45
CA VAL A 171 -9.73 7.76 -13.57
C VAL A 171 -10.79 8.75 -14.07
N SER A 172 -11.50 9.42 -13.16
CA SER A 172 -12.52 10.40 -13.50
C SER A 172 -11.91 11.64 -14.16
N LEU A 173 -10.81 12.16 -13.61
CA LEU A 173 -10.02 13.25 -14.15
C LEU A 173 -9.49 12.93 -15.56
N LEU A 174 -8.97 11.72 -15.79
CA LEU A 174 -8.51 11.30 -17.13
C LEU A 174 -9.67 11.31 -18.14
N LYS A 175 -10.86 10.84 -17.74
CA LYS A 175 -12.05 10.85 -18.61
C LYS A 175 -12.52 12.28 -18.91
N GLU A 176 -12.59 13.14 -17.89
CA GLU A 176 -13.00 14.53 -18.07
C GLU A 176 -12.00 15.31 -18.94
N LEU A 177 -10.70 15.12 -18.71
CA LEU A 177 -9.66 15.74 -19.54
C LEU A 177 -9.67 15.24 -20.98
N GLU A 178 -9.85 13.93 -21.20
CA GLU A 178 -9.95 13.36 -22.54
C GLU A 178 -11.13 13.96 -23.30
N ILE A 179 -12.30 14.08 -22.66
CA ILE A 179 -13.49 14.69 -23.28
C ILE A 179 -13.21 16.14 -23.70
N ILE A 180 -12.60 16.94 -22.83
CA ILE A 180 -12.28 18.35 -23.13
C ILE A 180 -11.26 18.44 -24.26
N ILE A 181 -10.18 17.66 -24.18
CA ILE A 181 -9.07 17.71 -25.14
C ILE A 181 -9.51 17.20 -26.51
N SER A 182 -10.30 16.13 -26.56
CA SER A 182 -10.87 15.60 -27.81
C SER A 182 -11.77 16.64 -28.47
N ARG A 183 -12.65 17.32 -27.71
CA ARG A 183 -13.47 18.43 -28.23
C ARG A 183 -12.63 19.59 -28.76
N LEU A 184 -11.60 20.00 -28.01
CA LEU A 184 -10.70 21.08 -28.45
C LEU A 184 -9.94 20.70 -29.72
N ASN A 185 -9.49 19.45 -29.84
CA ASN A 185 -8.80 18.97 -31.04
C ASN A 185 -9.74 18.84 -32.24
N GLU A 186 -11.00 18.46 -32.05
CA GLU A 186 -12.01 18.42 -33.11
C GLU A 186 -12.33 19.82 -33.66
N GLU A 187 -12.40 20.83 -32.79
CA GLU A 187 -12.81 22.19 -33.18
C GLU A 187 -11.64 23.08 -33.59
N PHE A 188 -10.48 22.93 -32.95
CA PHE A 188 -9.33 23.83 -33.09
C PHE A 188 -8.03 23.11 -33.48
N GLY A 189 -8.07 21.82 -33.84
CA GLY A 189 -6.88 20.95 -33.96
C GLY A 189 -5.66 21.56 -34.66
N ASP A 190 -5.85 22.22 -35.80
CA ASP A 190 -4.75 22.86 -36.55
C ASP A 190 -4.25 24.16 -35.87
N GLN A 191 -5.11 24.87 -35.14
CA GLN A 191 -4.79 26.10 -34.39
C GLN A 191 -4.08 25.82 -33.06
N LEU A 192 -4.09 24.56 -32.59
CA LEU A 192 -3.40 24.11 -31.39
C LEU A 192 -1.94 23.68 -31.66
N ILE A 193 -1.51 23.71 -32.93
CA ILE A 193 -0.13 23.40 -33.34
C ILE A 193 0.66 24.71 -33.42
N ASP A 194 1.78 24.79 -32.69
CA ASP A 194 2.69 25.95 -32.69
C ASP A 194 1.99 27.29 -32.42
N VAL A 195 1.19 27.32 -31.35
CA VAL A 195 0.33 28.44 -30.97
C VAL A 195 1.14 29.73 -30.74
N THR A 196 0.93 30.74 -31.59
CA THR A 196 1.47 32.10 -31.41
C THR A 196 0.68 32.86 -30.34
N ASP A 197 1.24 33.93 -29.77
CA ASP A 197 0.56 34.70 -28.72
C ASP A 197 -0.80 35.27 -29.17
N ASP A 198 -0.92 35.70 -30.43
CA ASP A 198 -2.17 36.21 -30.99
C ASP A 198 -3.24 35.11 -31.12
N VAL A 199 -2.86 33.93 -31.63
CA VAL A 199 -3.75 32.76 -31.74
C VAL A 199 -4.15 32.27 -30.34
N LYS A 200 -3.21 32.27 -29.39
CA LYS A 200 -3.46 31.89 -28.00
C LYS A 200 -4.52 32.78 -27.36
N LYS A 201 -4.44 34.10 -27.59
CA LYS A 201 -5.42 35.07 -27.08
C LYS A 201 -6.80 34.86 -27.72
N GLU A 202 -6.86 34.62 -29.03
CA GLU A 202 -8.11 34.33 -29.73
C GLU A 202 -8.77 33.05 -29.21
N LEU A 203 -8.00 31.95 -29.09
CA LEU A 203 -8.47 30.67 -28.56
C LEU A 203 -8.93 30.81 -27.11
N PHE A 204 -8.18 31.54 -26.28
CA PHE A 204 -8.57 31.83 -24.91
C PHE A 204 -9.95 32.51 -24.86
N GLN A 205 -10.19 33.53 -25.70
CA GLN A 205 -11.48 34.23 -25.75
C GLN A 205 -12.62 33.30 -26.18
N LYS A 206 -12.39 32.41 -27.16
CA LYS A 206 -13.40 31.43 -27.61
C LYS A 206 -13.72 30.42 -26.51
N ILE A 207 -12.71 29.85 -25.88
CA ILE A 207 -12.87 28.82 -24.84
C ILE A 207 -13.53 29.41 -23.58
N SER A 208 -13.10 30.60 -23.15
CA SER A 208 -13.61 31.24 -21.92
C SER A 208 -15.04 31.77 -22.04
N ALA A 209 -15.51 32.05 -23.26
CA ALA A 209 -16.86 32.55 -23.52
C ALA A 209 -17.90 31.44 -23.79
N ASP A 210 -17.46 30.21 -24.07
CA ASP A 210 -18.36 29.11 -24.43
C ASP A 210 -18.55 28.11 -23.27
N ASP A 211 -19.81 28.01 -22.82
CA ASP A 211 -20.23 27.11 -21.75
C ASP A 211 -19.94 25.63 -22.05
N LYS A 212 -19.85 25.24 -23.33
CA LYS A 212 -19.47 23.88 -23.76
C LYS A 212 -18.10 23.46 -23.21
N TYR A 213 -17.19 24.43 -23.04
CA TYR A 213 -15.85 24.23 -22.48
C TYR A 213 -15.78 24.62 -21.01
N MET A 214 -16.41 25.73 -20.65
CA MET A 214 -16.34 26.26 -19.28
C MET A 214 -16.98 25.35 -18.24
N GLN A 215 -18.06 24.63 -18.56
CA GLN A 215 -18.69 23.71 -17.62
C GLN A 215 -17.77 22.53 -17.25
N PRO A 216 -17.19 21.77 -18.21
CA PRO A 216 -16.18 20.76 -17.90
C PRO A 216 -14.93 21.31 -17.19
N ILE A 217 -14.45 22.50 -17.58
CA ILE A 217 -13.30 23.15 -16.92
C ILE A 217 -13.60 23.38 -15.44
N LYS A 218 -14.78 23.93 -15.13
CA LYS A 218 -15.21 24.18 -13.74
C LYS A 218 -15.40 22.88 -12.96
N SER A 219 -15.95 21.83 -13.59
CA SER A 219 -16.06 20.49 -13.00
C SER A 219 -14.70 20.01 -12.48
N ILE A 220 -13.65 20.17 -13.28
CA ILE A 220 -12.29 19.75 -12.88
C ILE A 220 -11.71 20.68 -11.80
N ILE A 221 -11.84 21.99 -11.98
CA ILE A 221 -11.14 23.00 -11.16
C ILE A 221 -11.71 23.12 -9.73
N PHE A 222 -13.00 22.80 -9.54
CA PHE A 222 -13.68 22.86 -8.25
C PHE A 222 -13.81 21.50 -7.55
N ASP A 223 -13.36 20.41 -8.16
CA ASP A 223 -13.37 19.10 -7.51
C ASP A 223 -12.18 18.98 -6.53
N GLU A 224 -12.49 18.82 -5.24
CA GLU A 224 -11.49 18.65 -4.18
C GLU A 224 -10.63 17.39 -4.41
N ASP A 225 -11.20 16.33 -5.00
CA ASP A 225 -10.48 15.09 -5.29
C ASP A 225 -9.39 15.29 -6.36
N TYR A 226 -9.50 16.34 -7.18
CA TYR A 226 -8.53 16.67 -8.22
C TYR A 226 -7.49 17.69 -7.74
N PHE A 227 -7.62 18.22 -6.51
CA PHE A 227 -6.77 19.30 -6.02
C PHE A 227 -5.27 18.96 -6.06
N TYR A 228 -4.89 17.71 -5.80
CA TYR A 228 -3.50 17.25 -5.87
C TYR A 228 -2.84 17.56 -7.24
N TRP A 229 -3.65 17.65 -8.30
CA TRP A 229 -3.21 18.00 -9.64
C TRP A 229 -3.55 19.46 -9.99
N VAL A 230 -4.74 19.95 -9.62
CA VAL A 230 -5.19 21.33 -9.89
C VAL A 230 -4.29 22.37 -9.23
N GLN A 231 -3.68 22.08 -8.07
CA GLN A 231 -2.73 22.97 -7.39
C GLN A 231 -1.58 23.45 -8.30
N ARG A 232 -1.26 22.72 -9.39
CA ARG A 232 -0.23 23.13 -10.37
C ARG A 232 -0.60 24.41 -11.15
N PHE A 233 -1.88 24.76 -11.18
CA PHE A 233 -2.39 25.98 -11.82
C PHE A 233 -2.61 27.09 -10.79
N VAL A 234 -2.48 26.79 -9.51
CA VAL A 234 -2.60 27.75 -8.42
C VAL A 234 -1.29 28.53 -8.29
N PRO A 235 -1.33 29.86 -8.12
CA PRO A 235 -0.13 30.64 -7.84
C PRO A 235 0.60 30.13 -6.60
N SER A 236 1.92 30.05 -6.67
CA SER A 236 2.75 29.49 -5.60
C SER A 236 2.52 30.21 -4.27
N GLY A 237 2.26 29.44 -3.22
CA GLY A 237 1.98 29.93 -1.87
C GLY A 237 0.51 30.29 -1.62
N LYS A 238 -0.40 30.07 -2.58
CA LYS A 238 -1.85 30.25 -2.44
C LYS A 238 -2.64 28.95 -2.49
N GLU A 239 -1.97 27.80 -2.40
CA GLU A 239 -2.58 26.48 -2.51
C GLU A 239 -3.63 26.25 -1.41
N ASP A 240 -3.29 26.54 -0.15
CA ASP A 240 -4.22 26.40 0.98
C ASP A 240 -5.39 27.41 0.88
N ASP A 241 -5.09 28.64 0.47
CA ASP A 241 -6.11 29.68 0.24
C ASP A 241 -7.11 29.27 -0.84
N TYR A 242 -6.64 28.59 -1.90
CA TYR A 242 -7.51 28.10 -2.96
C TYR A 242 -8.51 27.06 -2.46
N VAL A 243 -8.04 26.11 -1.63
CA VAL A 243 -8.93 25.11 -1.03
C VAL A 243 -9.96 25.76 -0.12
N GLU A 244 -9.51 26.64 0.79
CA GLU A 244 -10.35 27.22 1.83
C GLU A 244 -11.31 28.30 1.31
N LYS A 245 -10.94 29.06 0.28
CA LYS A 245 -11.71 30.24 -0.20
C LYS A 245 -12.40 30.02 -1.55
N VAL A 246 -12.06 28.96 -2.28
CA VAL A 246 -12.61 28.69 -3.62
C VAL A 246 -13.30 27.33 -3.71
N ILE A 247 -12.67 26.24 -3.24
CA ILE A 247 -13.23 24.88 -3.37
C ILE A 247 -14.28 24.58 -2.28
N ARG A 248 -13.93 24.75 -1.01
CA ARG A 248 -14.77 24.35 0.14
C ARG A 248 -15.99 25.25 0.41
N PRO A 249 -15.93 26.58 0.22
CA PRO A 249 -17.06 27.44 0.49
C PRO A 249 -18.24 27.18 -0.44
N SER A 250 -19.47 27.36 0.07
CA SER A 250 -20.68 27.27 -0.76
C SER A 250 -20.78 28.41 -1.79
N ASN A 251 -20.08 29.52 -1.57
CA ASN A 251 -19.91 30.61 -2.51
C ASN A 251 -18.44 31.01 -2.55
N ILE A 252 -17.89 31.24 -3.75
CA ILE A 252 -16.49 31.62 -3.93
C ILE A 252 -16.19 32.94 -3.20
N GLU A 253 -15.25 32.92 -2.27
CA GLU A 253 -14.84 34.07 -1.47
C GLU A 253 -13.71 34.87 -2.14
N ASP A 254 -12.82 34.18 -2.88
CA ASP A 254 -11.72 34.79 -3.64
C ASP A 254 -11.94 34.60 -5.14
N THR A 255 -12.68 35.54 -5.74
CA THR A 255 -13.01 35.51 -7.17
C THR A 255 -11.80 35.76 -8.06
N ASP A 256 -10.81 36.49 -7.56
CA ASP A 256 -9.60 36.83 -8.32
C ASP A 256 -8.70 35.61 -8.44
N LEU A 257 -8.46 34.91 -7.32
CA LEU A 257 -7.74 33.65 -7.30
C LEU A 257 -8.43 32.57 -8.14
N CYS A 258 -9.75 32.44 -8.02
CA CYS A 258 -10.53 31.55 -8.87
C CYS A 258 -10.34 31.84 -10.37
N SER A 259 -10.40 33.12 -10.75
CA SER A 259 -10.23 33.54 -12.15
C SER A 259 -8.82 33.26 -12.65
N GLU A 260 -7.80 33.50 -11.81
CA GLU A 260 -6.38 33.25 -12.13
C GLU A 260 -6.13 31.75 -12.40
N VAL A 261 -6.67 30.85 -11.57
CA VAL A 261 -6.54 29.39 -11.76
C VAL A 261 -7.21 28.93 -13.06
N ILE A 262 -8.41 29.43 -13.36
CA ILE A 262 -9.11 29.15 -14.62
C ILE A 262 -8.28 29.62 -15.81
N VAL A 263 -7.69 30.81 -15.73
CA VAL A 263 -6.83 31.36 -16.79
C VAL A 263 -5.62 30.45 -17.03
N HIS A 264 -4.88 30.09 -15.97
CA HIS A 264 -3.73 29.19 -16.08
C HIS A 264 -4.10 27.83 -16.68
N PHE A 265 -5.25 27.28 -16.28
CA PHE A 265 -5.75 26.03 -16.81
C PHE A 265 -6.07 26.09 -18.31
N ILE A 266 -6.82 27.10 -18.76
CA ILE A 266 -7.16 27.28 -20.18
C ILE A 266 -5.89 27.48 -21.02
N LEU A 267 -4.95 28.29 -20.55
CA LEU A 267 -3.68 28.50 -21.25
C LEU A 267 -2.87 27.20 -21.37
N ALA A 268 -2.95 26.33 -20.37
CA ALA A 268 -2.33 25.00 -20.40
C ALA A 268 -3.07 24.05 -21.36
N LEU A 269 -4.41 24.09 -21.43
CA LEU A 269 -5.18 23.32 -22.41
C LEU A 269 -4.79 23.70 -23.85
N ILE A 270 -4.60 25.00 -24.12
CA ILE A 270 -4.22 25.49 -25.46
C ILE A 270 -2.82 25.04 -25.85
N GLY A 271 -1.84 25.20 -24.95
CA GLY A 271 -0.42 24.98 -25.29
C GLY A 271 0.12 23.57 -24.99
N LYS A 272 -0.56 22.81 -24.12
CA LYS A 272 0.00 21.62 -23.46
C LYS A 272 -1.02 20.50 -23.25
N ASN A 273 -2.09 20.43 -24.04
CA ASN A 273 -3.18 19.45 -23.88
C ASN A 273 -2.70 18.00 -23.59
N HIS A 274 -1.84 17.42 -24.41
CA HIS A 274 -1.34 16.05 -24.22
C HIS A 274 -0.44 15.92 -22.98
N GLU A 275 0.28 16.99 -22.61
CA GLU A 275 1.11 17.00 -21.41
C GLU A 275 0.26 16.92 -20.14
N LEU A 276 -0.92 17.56 -20.12
CA LEU A 276 -1.88 17.47 -19.01
C LEU A 276 -2.29 16.02 -18.75
N ILE A 277 -2.62 15.29 -19.82
CA ILE A 277 -2.95 13.86 -19.74
C ILE A 277 -1.76 13.05 -19.24
N SER A 278 -0.57 13.30 -19.78
CA SER A 278 0.67 12.64 -19.38
C SER A 278 0.99 12.83 -17.89
N GLN A 279 0.73 14.03 -17.34
CA GLN A 279 0.92 14.32 -15.92
C GLN A 279 -0.02 13.50 -15.03
N VAL A 280 -1.29 13.37 -15.40
CA VAL A 280 -2.26 12.57 -14.64
C VAL A 280 -1.91 11.08 -14.73
N LEU A 281 -1.59 10.57 -15.91
CA LEU A 281 -1.13 9.19 -16.10
C LEU A 281 0.11 8.87 -15.26
N ARG A 282 1.11 9.78 -15.24
CA ARG A 282 2.30 9.59 -14.42
C ARG A 282 1.96 9.60 -12.93
N THR A 283 1.05 10.45 -12.49
CA THR A 283 0.64 10.50 -11.08
C THR A 283 -0.11 9.23 -10.66
N ALA A 284 -0.99 8.72 -11.53
CA ALA A 284 -1.65 7.45 -11.34
C ALA A 284 -0.63 6.29 -11.26
N SER A 285 0.38 6.29 -12.14
CA SER A 285 1.46 5.29 -12.12
C SER A 285 2.27 5.31 -10.82
N VAL A 286 2.61 6.49 -10.29
CA VAL A 286 3.26 6.61 -8.96
C VAL A 286 2.35 6.07 -7.86
N SER A 287 1.04 6.34 -7.92
CA SER A 287 0.08 5.89 -6.92
C SER A 287 -0.07 4.36 -6.93
N VAL A 288 -0.12 3.77 -8.12
CA VAL A 288 -0.13 2.32 -8.34
C VAL A 288 1.14 1.67 -7.78
N MET A 289 2.31 2.25 -8.05
CA MET A 289 3.58 1.75 -7.52
C MET A 289 3.61 1.77 -5.99
N LYS A 290 3.10 2.84 -5.37
CA LYS A 290 2.97 2.94 -3.90
C LYS A 290 2.04 1.86 -3.36
N ALA A 291 0.87 1.67 -3.96
CA ALA A 291 -0.07 0.62 -3.54
C ALA A 291 0.54 -0.78 -3.60
N ARG A 292 1.33 -1.08 -4.64
CA ARG A 292 2.07 -2.34 -4.74
C ARG A 292 3.10 -2.49 -3.62
N ILE A 293 3.76 -1.41 -3.20
CA ILE A 293 4.71 -1.44 -2.06
C ILE A 293 3.96 -1.77 -0.76
N GLU A 294 2.81 -1.13 -0.49
CA GLU A 294 2.03 -1.44 0.72
C GLU A 294 1.54 -2.90 0.74
N CYS A 295 1.13 -3.44 -0.40
CA CYS A 295 0.81 -4.87 -0.53
C CYS A 295 2.01 -5.78 -0.22
N LYS A 296 3.21 -5.37 -0.63
CA LYS A 296 4.45 -6.11 -0.37
C LYS A 296 4.77 -6.15 1.12
N ASP A 297 4.50 -5.08 1.87
CA ASP A 297 4.74 -5.02 3.32
C ASP A 297 3.92 -6.05 4.10
N ILE A 298 2.71 -6.37 3.63
CA ILE A 298 1.91 -7.48 4.18
C ILE A 298 2.63 -8.82 3.95
N LEU A 299 3.14 -9.08 2.75
CA LEU A 299 3.86 -10.33 2.44
C LEU A 299 5.15 -10.46 3.26
N ILE A 300 5.91 -9.37 3.41
CA ILE A 300 7.12 -9.35 4.21
C ILE A 300 6.79 -9.61 5.68
N SER A 301 5.73 -9.00 6.20
CA SER A 301 5.29 -9.17 7.58
C SER A 301 4.81 -10.61 7.85
N LEU A 302 4.00 -11.18 6.96
CA LEU A 302 3.57 -12.58 7.05
C LEU A 302 4.75 -13.56 6.95
N SER A 303 5.73 -13.27 6.10
CA SER A 303 6.98 -14.04 5.99
C SER A 303 7.81 -13.96 7.28
N ALA A 304 7.92 -12.78 7.88
CA ALA A 304 8.63 -12.58 9.14
C ALA A 304 7.94 -13.29 10.32
N ILE A 305 6.60 -13.25 10.38
CA ILE A 305 5.78 -14.00 11.34
C ILE A 305 6.02 -15.51 11.16
N SER A 306 5.96 -16.01 9.92
CA SER A 306 6.24 -17.41 9.59
C SER A 306 7.64 -17.82 10.05
N HIS A 307 8.67 -17.01 9.77
CA HIS A 307 10.04 -17.26 10.22
C HIS A 307 10.15 -17.30 11.75
N LYS A 308 9.50 -16.36 12.45
CA LYS A 308 9.47 -16.33 13.93
C LYS A 308 8.75 -17.52 14.54
N LEU A 309 7.68 -17.99 13.91
CA LEU A 309 7.00 -19.22 14.28
C LEU A 309 7.87 -20.46 14.09
N VAL A 310 8.91 -20.42 13.23
CA VAL A 310 9.86 -21.53 13.06
C VAL A 310 11.09 -21.42 13.98
N MET A 311 11.61 -20.20 14.22
CA MET A 311 12.97 -19.95 14.75
C MET A 311 13.01 -19.39 16.21
N ASP A 312 12.11 -19.83 17.09
CA ASP A 312 11.89 -19.27 18.45
C ASP A 312 13.13 -18.89 19.26
N ASN A 313 14.20 -19.68 19.16
CA ASN A 313 15.35 -19.60 20.05
C ASN A 313 16.44 -18.62 19.61
N ASN A 314 16.25 -17.85 18.52
CA ASN A 314 17.31 -17.02 17.96
C ASN A 314 17.49 -15.64 18.60
N GLY A 315 16.69 -15.27 19.62
CA GLY A 315 16.82 -14.01 20.37
C GLY A 315 16.61 -12.70 19.57
N ALA A 316 16.57 -12.75 18.23
CA ALA A 316 16.28 -11.62 17.38
C ALA A 316 14.80 -11.22 17.51
N SER A 317 14.48 -9.92 17.64
CA SER A 317 13.09 -9.44 17.66
C SER A 317 12.42 -9.57 16.28
N LEU A 318 11.09 -9.51 16.21
CA LEU A 318 10.36 -9.50 14.93
C LEU A 318 10.82 -8.33 14.05
N ASN A 319 10.92 -7.12 14.61
CA ASN A 319 11.34 -5.94 13.85
C ASN A 319 12.70 -6.14 13.20
N ASN A 320 13.63 -6.85 13.86
CA ASN A 320 14.93 -7.17 13.25
C ASN A 320 14.78 -8.12 12.05
N VAL A 321 13.81 -9.04 12.08
CA VAL A 321 13.51 -9.94 10.95
C VAL A 321 12.80 -9.18 9.81
N ILE A 322 11.85 -8.30 10.13
CA ILE A 322 11.19 -7.43 9.15
C ILE A 322 12.22 -6.53 8.46
N ILE A 323 13.04 -5.79 9.22
CA ILE A 323 14.12 -4.93 8.67
C ILE A 323 15.07 -5.74 7.78
N LYS A 324 15.39 -6.97 8.19
CA LYS A 324 16.21 -7.88 7.38
C LYS A 324 15.53 -8.25 6.07
N TYR A 325 14.24 -8.56 6.08
CA TYR A 325 13.48 -8.94 4.89
C TYR A 325 13.15 -7.74 3.98
N ASP A 326 12.97 -6.55 4.55
CA ASP A 326 12.85 -5.27 3.84
C ASP A 326 14.13 -4.89 3.10
N SER A 327 15.28 -5.37 3.57
CA SER A 327 16.58 -5.02 3.02
C SER A 327 16.74 -5.48 1.57
N LYS A 328 17.58 -4.77 0.81
CA LYS A 328 17.83 -5.04 -0.62
C LYS A 328 18.41 -6.43 -0.86
N GLU A 329 19.10 -6.99 0.13
CA GLU A 329 19.70 -8.31 0.10
C GLU A 329 18.66 -9.45 0.15
N TYR A 330 17.43 -9.16 0.59
CA TYR A 330 16.32 -10.12 0.68
C TYR A 330 15.19 -9.75 -0.28
N PHE A 331 14.06 -9.23 0.21
CA PHE A 331 12.92 -8.90 -0.65
C PHE A 331 13.00 -7.48 -1.21
N GLY A 332 13.69 -6.57 -0.50
CA GLY A 332 13.91 -5.19 -0.91
C GLY A 332 12.60 -4.41 -1.07
N ARG A 333 12.05 -3.85 0.01
CA ARG A 333 10.74 -3.15 0.02
C ARG A 333 10.55 -2.22 -1.19
N ASP A 334 11.50 -1.31 -1.39
CA ASP A 334 11.47 -0.31 -2.46
C ASP A 334 12.00 -0.79 -3.82
N ILE A 335 12.46 -2.04 -3.91
CA ILE A 335 12.91 -2.62 -5.18
C ILE A 335 11.69 -3.00 -6.00
N THR A 336 11.56 -2.38 -7.17
CA THR A 336 10.60 -2.78 -8.19
C THR A 336 10.89 -4.20 -8.64
N ILE A 337 9.89 -5.07 -8.48
CA ILE A 337 9.89 -6.39 -9.09
C ILE A 337 9.86 -6.14 -10.60
N ARG A 338 10.82 -6.72 -11.33
CA ARG A 338 11.00 -6.53 -12.78
C ARG A 338 10.39 -7.67 -13.55
#